data_AF-A0AA38GIJ7-F1
#
_entry.id   AF-A0AA38GIJ7-F1
#
_cell.length_a   1.000
_cell.length_b   1.000
_cell.length_c   1.000
_cell.angle_alpha   90.00
_cell.angle_beta   90.00
_cell.angle_gamma   90.00
#
_symmetry.space_group_name_H-M   'P 1'
#
loop_
_entity.id
_entity.type
_entity.pdbx_description
1 polymer ?
#
loop_
_entity_poly.entity_id
_entity_poly.type
_entity_poly.pdbx_seq_one_letter_code
_entity_poly.pdbx_strand_id
1 'polypeptide(L)'
;MTVGDNAKSNEDKIKEVVFMKDGIPFWVAASGYVGFAAISVGVIPVIFPSLKWYLVLISYIVAPVLAFCNSYGTGLTDWNLASTYGKLGLFIFASCVGSNGGVLAGLAACGVMMSIVSTAADLMQDFRTGYLTLSSPRSMFISQLVGTLMGCILAPLTFWMFWTAFDIGSPDGAYKAPYAVIFREMAILGVEGFSALPKHCLQICYGFFTSAIVINLLRDRTPSKISKFIPIPMAMAVPFYIGAYFAIDMFVGSVILFVWEKLNSKDAEEYSGAIASGLICGDGIWTIPSAILSLCRVNPPICMSFSSV
;
A
#
# COMPACT_ATOMS: atom_id res chain seq x y z
N MET A 1 28.23 -17.90 23.28
CA MET A 1 27.50 -16.67 23.63
C MET A 1 28.54 -15.58 23.85
N THR A 2 28.84 -14.82 22.81
CA THR A 2 29.90 -13.81 22.81
C THR A 2 29.34 -12.46 23.28
N VAL A 3 30.22 -11.56 23.71
CA VAL A 3 29.87 -10.22 24.24
C VAL A 3 28.94 -9.42 23.30
N GLY A 4 29.01 -9.65 21.99
CA GLY A 4 28.11 -9.06 20.98
C GLY A 4 26.65 -9.53 21.07
N ASP A 5 26.39 -10.80 21.42
CA ASP A 5 25.01 -11.30 21.63
C ASP A 5 24.36 -10.66 22.86
N ASN A 6 25.15 -10.41 23.92
CA ASN A 6 24.68 -9.76 25.13
C ASN A 6 24.39 -8.27 24.92
N ALA A 7 25.20 -7.58 24.12
CA ALA A 7 24.96 -6.17 23.78
C ALA A 7 23.67 -6.00 22.95
N LYS A 8 23.51 -6.83 21.90
CA LYS A 8 22.30 -6.84 21.06
C LYS A 8 21.05 -7.18 21.87
N SER A 9 21.15 -8.16 22.77
CA SER A 9 20.07 -8.52 23.70
C SER A 9 19.71 -7.39 24.67
N ASN A 10 20.67 -6.58 25.11
CA ASN A 10 20.39 -5.43 25.98
C ASN A 10 19.76 -4.26 25.23
N GLU A 11 20.21 -3.95 24.02
CA GLU A 11 19.59 -2.91 23.19
C GLU A 11 18.14 -3.24 22.87
N ASP A 12 17.85 -4.49 22.51
CA ASP A 12 16.49 -4.91 22.18
C ASP A 12 15.56 -4.86 23.40
N LYS A 13 16.07 -5.18 24.60
CA LYS A 13 15.35 -4.99 25.87
C LYS A 13 15.04 -3.52 26.14
N ILE A 14 15.99 -2.62 25.88
CA ILE A 14 15.77 -1.17 26.07
C ILE A 14 14.68 -0.70 25.12
N LYS A 15 14.75 -1.08 23.83
CA LYS A 15 13.71 -0.74 22.84
C LYS A 15 12.33 -1.25 23.27
N GLU A 16 12.25 -2.49 23.74
CA GLU A 16 11.01 -3.11 24.21
C GLU A 16 10.41 -2.37 25.42
N VAL A 17 11.24 -2.07 26.43
CA VAL A 17 10.79 -1.33 27.63
C VAL A 17 10.28 0.07 27.26
N VAL A 18 10.99 0.79 26.39
CA VAL A 18 10.58 2.13 25.94
C VAL A 18 9.28 2.07 25.15
N PHE A 19 9.17 1.14 24.20
CA PHE A 19 7.98 0.98 23.37
C PHE A 19 6.74 0.60 24.20
N MET A 20 6.88 -0.34 25.14
CA MET A 20 5.76 -0.81 25.97
C MET A 20 5.31 0.22 27.01
N LYS A 21 6.23 1.04 27.53
CA LYS A 21 5.91 2.08 28.53
C LYS A 21 4.91 3.11 28.02
N ASP A 22 5.03 3.47 26.74
CA ASP A 22 4.18 4.46 26.08
C ASP A 22 3.18 3.84 25.10
N GLY A 23 2.85 2.57 25.28
CA GLY A 23 1.80 1.91 24.49
C GLY A 23 0.44 2.59 24.61
N ILE A 24 -0.35 2.51 23.55
CA ILE A 24 -1.76 2.94 23.55
C ILE A 24 -2.59 1.84 24.21
N PRO A 25 -3.40 2.15 25.24
CA PRO A 25 -4.24 1.14 25.87
C PRO A 25 -5.21 0.54 24.86
N PHE A 26 -5.32 -0.79 24.84
CA PHE A 26 -6.19 -1.51 23.90
C PHE A 26 -7.65 -1.01 23.93
N TRP A 27 -8.19 -0.70 25.11
CA TRP A 27 -9.55 -0.15 25.25
C TRP A 27 -9.76 1.19 24.54
N VAL A 28 -8.74 2.03 24.46
CA VAL A 28 -8.80 3.31 23.74
C VAL A 28 -8.84 3.05 22.23
N ALA A 29 -7.99 2.15 21.74
CA ALA A 29 -7.99 1.75 20.33
C ALA A 29 -9.29 1.06 19.92
N ALA A 30 -9.80 0.14 20.75
CA ALA A 30 -11.04 -0.58 20.50
C ALA A 30 -12.26 0.34 20.54
N SER A 31 -12.35 1.24 21.52
CA SER A 31 -13.46 2.20 21.60
C SER A 31 -13.41 3.22 20.46
N GLY A 32 -12.22 3.71 20.09
CA GLY A 32 -12.03 4.55 18.91
C GLY A 32 -12.47 3.86 17.62
N TYR A 33 -12.04 2.61 17.41
CA TYR A 33 -12.44 1.82 16.24
C TYR A 33 -13.95 1.66 16.14
N VAL A 34 -14.62 1.25 17.23
CA VAL A 34 -16.07 1.07 17.26
C VAL A 34 -16.80 2.40 17.03
N GLY A 35 -16.33 3.49 17.65
CA GLY A 35 -16.91 4.83 17.48
C GLY A 35 -16.82 5.34 16.05
N PHE A 36 -15.64 5.28 15.44
CA PHE A 36 -15.44 5.72 14.05
C PHE A 36 -16.13 4.79 13.04
N ALA A 37 -16.16 3.48 13.30
CA ALA A 37 -16.91 2.54 12.48
C ALA A 37 -18.43 2.85 12.52
N ALA A 38 -18.99 3.16 13.69
CA ALA A 38 -20.39 3.54 13.82
C ALA A 38 -20.73 4.82 13.04
N ILE A 39 -19.86 5.84 13.12
CA ILE A 39 -20.01 7.08 12.32
C ILE A 39 -19.97 6.75 10.83
N SER A 40 -18.99 5.95 10.40
CA SER A 40 -18.84 5.55 9.00
C SER A 40 -20.04 4.76 8.47
N VAL A 41 -20.58 3.83 9.26
CA VAL A 41 -21.81 3.07 8.93
C VAL A 41 -23.01 3.98 8.74
N GLY A 42 -23.09 5.11 9.47
CA GLY A 42 -24.16 6.11 9.30
C GLY A 42 -23.94 7.05 8.11
N VAL A 43 -22.71 7.53 7.90
CA VAL A 43 -22.41 8.59 6.92
C VAL A 43 -22.23 8.04 5.51
N ILE A 44 -21.54 6.92 5.33
CA ILE A 44 -21.23 6.38 4.00
C ILE A 44 -22.47 6.10 3.15
N PRO A 45 -23.55 5.48 3.68
CA PRO A 45 -24.77 5.27 2.90
C PRO A 45 -25.48 6.56 2.49
N VAL A 46 -25.26 7.68 3.19
CA VAL A 46 -25.82 8.99 2.81
C VAL A 46 -25.07 9.56 1.59
N ILE A 47 -23.75 9.36 1.54
CA ILE A 47 -22.92 9.81 0.41
C ILE A 47 -23.07 8.86 -0.78
N PHE A 48 -23.10 7.55 -0.53
CA PHE A 48 -23.20 6.49 -1.54
C PHE A 48 -24.41 5.60 -1.25
N PRO A 49 -25.63 5.98 -1.70
CA PRO A 49 -26.86 5.24 -1.41
C PRO A 49 -26.85 3.77 -1.86
N SER A 50 -26.05 3.44 -2.87
CA SER A 50 -25.88 2.06 -3.34
C SER A 50 -25.16 1.16 -2.33
N LEU A 51 -24.38 1.72 -1.40
CA LEU A 51 -23.68 0.98 -0.35
C LEU A 51 -24.47 1.07 0.96
N LYS A 52 -25.33 0.08 1.20
CA LYS A 52 -26.19 0.02 2.39
C LYS A 52 -25.39 -0.14 3.68
N TRP A 53 -25.93 0.38 4.79
CA TRP A 53 -25.27 0.40 6.12
C TRP A 53 -24.73 -0.97 6.56
N TYR A 54 -25.45 -2.06 6.28
CA TYR A 54 -25.02 -3.40 6.69
C TYR A 54 -23.79 -3.88 5.91
N LEU A 55 -23.59 -3.44 4.66
CA LEU A 55 -22.40 -3.75 3.87
C LEU A 55 -21.19 -3.00 4.43
N VAL A 56 -21.38 -1.74 4.82
CA VAL A 56 -20.35 -0.95 5.51
C VAL A 56 -19.97 -1.63 6.83
N LEU A 57 -20.96 -2.08 7.62
CA LEU A 57 -20.69 -2.79 8.87
C LEU A 57 -19.88 -4.07 8.65
N ILE A 58 -20.26 -4.89 7.66
CA ILE A 58 -19.51 -6.10 7.30
C ILE A 58 -18.07 -5.75 6.90
N SER A 59 -17.87 -4.66 6.15
CA SER A 59 -16.52 -4.22 5.77
C SER A 59 -15.64 -3.94 7.01
N TYR A 60 -16.18 -3.28 8.05
CA TYR A 60 -15.46 -3.03 9.30
C TYR A 60 -15.28 -4.29 10.18
N ILE A 61 -16.06 -5.35 9.96
CA ILE A 61 -15.83 -6.62 10.66
C ILE A 61 -14.67 -7.39 10.00
N VAL A 62 -14.59 -7.36 8.66
CA VAL A 62 -13.58 -8.09 7.88
C VAL A 62 -12.24 -7.34 7.81
N ALA A 63 -12.27 -6.00 7.77
CA ALA A 63 -11.09 -5.18 7.55
C ALA A 63 -9.93 -5.43 8.54
N PRO A 64 -10.13 -5.65 9.86
CA PRO A 64 -9.03 -5.92 10.78
C PRO A 64 -8.22 -7.18 10.44
N VAL A 65 -8.88 -8.23 9.92
CA VAL A 65 -8.20 -9.47 9.49
C VAL A 65 -7.31 -9.18 8.29
N LEU A 66 -7.83 -8.45 7.30
CA LEU A 66 -7.07 -8.08 6.11
C LEU A 66 -5.96 -7.08 6.42
N ALA A 67 -6.22 -6.13 7.32
CA ALA A 67 -5.25 -5.18 7.82
C ALA A 67 -4.08 -5.90 8.51
N PHE A 68 -4.35 -6.89 9.36
CA PHE A 68 -3.30 -7.71 9.97
C PHE A 68 -2.44 -8.42 8.92
N CYS A 69 -3.06 -9.09 7.93
CA CYS A 69 -2.34 -9.77 6.86
C CYS A 69 -1.48 -8.79 6.04
N ASN A 70 -2.01 -7.62 5.73
CA ASN A 70 -1.29 -6.58 5.00
C ASN A 70 -0.13 -6.03 5.83
N SER A 71 -0.36 -5.58 7.07
CA SER A 71 0.68 -5.07 7.95
C SER A 71 1.81 -6.09 8.14
N TYR A 72 1.48 -7.37 8.32
CA TYR A 72 2.50 -8.42 8.41
C TYR A 72 3.32 -8.55 7.12
N GLY A 73 2.64 -8.59 5.96
CA GLY A 73 3.29 -8.62 4.65
C GLY A 73 4.21 -7.41 4.45
N THR A 74 3.69 -6.21 4.71
CA THR A 74 4.45 -4.95 4.68
C THR A 74 5.65 -5.01 5.62
N GLY A 75 5.54 -5.62 6.80
CA GLY A 75 6.67 -5.78 7.71
C GLY A 75 7.81 -6.64 7.17
N LEU A 76 7.49 -7.62 6.32
CA LEU A 76 8.47 -8.53 5.73
C LEU A 76 9.05 -8.03 4.40
N THR A 77 8.27 -7.25 3.64
CA THR A 77 8.64 -6.83 2.28
C THR A 77 8.84 -5.33 2.15
N ASP A 78 8.60 -4.56 3.21
CA ASP A 78 8.53 -3.09 3.24
C ASP A 78 7.59 -2.52 2.16
N TRP A 79 6.55 -3.28 1.80
CA TRP A 79 5.60 -2.93 0.74
C TRP A 79 4.16 -3.08 1.17
N ASN A 80 3.37 -2.02 1.01
CA ASN A 80 1.96 -1.99 1.35
C ASN A 80 1.07 -2.41 0.15
N LEU A 81 0.31 -3.51 0.30
CA LEU A 81 -0.59 -4.06 -0.72
C LEU A 81 -2.06 -3.62 -0.54
N ALA A 82 -2.33 -2.50 0.14
CA ALA A 82 -3.70 -2.05 0.41
C ALA A 82 -4.60 -1.99 -0.84
N SER A 83 -4.04 -1.63 -2.00
CA SER A 83 -4.77 -1.59 -3.27
C SER A 83 -5.30 -2.97 -3.71
N THR A 84 -4.59 -4.05 -3.39
CA THR A 84 -5.01 -5.43 -3.68
C THR A 84 -6.18 -5.82 -2.79
N TYR A 85 -6.08 -5.55 -1.48
CA TYR A 85 -7.17 -5.79 -0.53
C TYR A 85 -8.40 -4.92 -0.84
N GLY A 86 -8.19 -3.68 -1.29
CA GLY A 86 -9.23 -2.80 -1.80
C GLY A 86 -9.96 -3.45 -2.98
N LYS A 87 -9.23 -3.97 -3.96
CA LYS A 87 -9.82 -4.68 -5.12
C LYS A 87 -10.57 -5.95 -4.72
N LEU A 88 -10.11 -6.69 -3.70
CA LEU A 88 -10.88 -7.82 -3.17
C LEU A 88 -12.22 -7.36 -2.59
N GLY A 89 -12.21 -6.29 -1.78
CA GLY A 89 -13.45 -5.66 -1.29
C GLY A 89 -14.34 -5.23 -2.45
N LEU A 90 -13.77 -4.57 -3.45
CA LEU A 90 -14.47 -4.13 -4.66
C LEU A 90 -15.22 -5.30 -5.32
N PHE A 91 -14.55 -6.41 -5.61
CA PHE A 91 -15.19 -7.57 -6.25
C PHE A 91 -16.32 -8.16 -5.40
N ILE A 92 -16.11 -8.32 -4.09
CA ILE A 92 -17.11 -8.88 -3.18
C ILE A 92 -18.35 -7.97 -3.11
N PHE A 93 -18.16 -6.69 -2.81
CA PHE A 93 -19.27 -5.76 -2.61
C PHE A 93 -19.97 -5.39 -3.92
N ALA A 94 -19.25 -5.25 -5.03
CA ALA A 94 -19.85 -5.05 -6.34
C ALA A 94 -20.74 -6.22 -6.74
N SER A 95 -20.26 -7.46 -6.52
CA SER A 95 -21.02 -8.68 -6.80
C SER A 95 -22.25 -8.82 -5.89
N CYS A 96 -22.11 -8.55 -4.59
CA CYS A 96 -23.21 -8.63 -3.63
C CYS A 96 -24.36 -7.66 -3.92
N VAL A 97 -24.07 -6.46 -4.42
CA VAL A 97 -25.10 -5.46 -4.77
C VAL A 97 -25.69 -5.71 -6.16
N GLY A 98 -24.90 -6.23 -7.09
CA GLY A 98 -25.33 -6.55 -8.45
C GLY A 98 -25.57 -5.32 -9.32
N SER A 99 -26.33 -5.49 -10.41
CA SER A 99 -26.48 -4.47 -11.47
C SER A 99 -27.10 -3.16 -11.00
N ASN A 100 -27.85 -3.17 -9.90
CA ASN A 100 -28.50 -1.98 -9.33
C ASN A 100 -27.55 -1.19 -8.41
N GLY A 101 -26.49 -0.63 -9.00
CA GLY A 101 -25.54 0.25 -8.30
C GLY A 101 -24.30 -0.45 -7.73
N GLY A 102 -24.04 -1.71 -8.09
CA GLY A 102 -22.88 -2.46 -7.61
C GLY A 102 -21.54 -1.86 -8.00
N VAL A 103 -21.43 -1.18 -9.14
CA VAL A 103 -20.21 -0.47 -9.52
C VAL A 103 -19.86 0.61 -8.50
N LEU A 104 -20.83 1.48 -8.16
CA LEU A 104 -20.63 2.56 -7.21
C LEU A 104 -20.41 2.02 -5.78
N ALA A 105 -21.20 1.03 -5.37
CA ALA A 105 -21.06 0.40 -4.06
C ALA A 105 -19.70 -0.31 -3.89
N GLY A 106 -19.26 -1.02 -4.93
CA GLY A 106 -17.96 -1.71 -4.96
C GLY A 106 -16.79 -0.73 -4.90
N LEU A 107 -16.84 0.37 -5.67
CA LEU A 107 -15.82 1.42 -5.61
C LEU A 107 -15.78 2.12 -4.24
N ALA A 108 -16.93 2.43 -3.65
CA ALA A 108 -16.99 3.02 -2.31
C ALA A 108 -16.43 2.06 -1.26
N ALA A 109 -16.83 0.78 -1.28
CA ALA A 109 -16.31 -0.24 -0.37
C ALA A 109 -14.81 -0.50 -0.57
N CYS A 110 -14.32 -0.44 -1.82
CA CYS A 110 -12.91 -0.49 -2.15
C CYS A 110 -12.13 0.62 -1.43
N GLY A 111 -12.64 1.86 -1.50
CA GLY A 111 -12.02 3.01 -0.83
C GLY A 111 -11.93 2.81 0.67
N VAL A 112 -13.03 2.41 1.31
CA VAL A 112 -13.07 2.11 2.76
C VAL A 112 -12.04 1.05 3.13
N MET A 113 -12.04 -0.08 2.40
CA MET A 113 -11.14 -1.20 2.67
C MET A 113 -9.67 -0.79 2.49
N MET A 114 -9.36 -0.10 1.39
CA MET A 114 -8.02 0.37 1.08
C MET A 114 -7.52 1.36 2.16
N SER A 115 -8.36 2.30 2.60
CA SER A 115 -7.99 3.24 3.66
C SER A 115 -7.69 2.53 4.98
N ILE A 116 -8.53 1.59 5.42
CA ILE A 116 -8.29 0.88 6.69
C ILE A 116 -7.01 0.06 6.61
N VAL A 117 -6.84 -0.71 5.53
CA VAL A 117 -5.72 -1.64 5.34
C VAL A 117 -4.40 -0.89 5.12
N SER A 118 -4.43 0.25 4.42
CA SER A 118 -3.24 1.09 4.23
C SER A 118 -2.80 1.72 5.53
N THR A 119 -3.70 2.43 6.21
CA THR A 119 -3.37 3.16 7.44
C THR A 119 -2.84 2.23 8.53
N ALA A 120 -3.36 1.00 8.63
CA ALA A 120 -2.87 0.00 9.57
C ALA A 120 -1.46 -0.52 9.23
N ALA A 121 -1.11 -0.65 7.95
CA ALA A 121 0.23 -1.04 7.51
C ALA A 121 1.24 0.11 7.69
N ASP A 122 0.84 1.32 7.34
CA ASP A 122 1.67 2.52 7.47
C ASP A 122 1.93 2.83 8.96
N LEU A 123 0.92 2.74 9.82
CA LEU A 123 1.09 2.90 11.28
C LEU A 123 2.02 1.83 11.88
N MET A 124 2.00 0.61 11.33
CA MET A 124 2.93 -0.44 11.76
C MET A 124 4.37 -0.07 11.40
N GLN A 125 4.61 0.47 10.20
CA GLN A 125 5.93 0.97 9.80
C GLN A 125 6.38 2.16 10.66
N ASP A 126 5.47 3.07 11.00
CA ASP A 126 5.75 4.18 11.92
C ASP A 126 6.14 3.65 13.31
N PHE A 127 5.43 2.66 13.83
CA PHE A 127 5.78 2.01 15.10
C PHE A 127 7.10 1.24 15.04
N ARG A 128 7.41 0.57 13.93
CA ARG A 128 8.72 -0.08 13.73
C ARG A 128 9.84 0.96 13.73
N THR A 129 9.64 2.09 13.05
CA THR A 129 10.60 3.20 13.04
C THR A 129 10.74 3.82 14.43
N GLY A 130 9.63 4.01 15.14
CA GLY A 130 9.64 4.47 16.52
C GLY A 130 10.37 3.53 17.47
N TYR A 131 10.15 2.21 17.33
CA TYR A 131 10.85 1.17 18.09
C TYR A 131 12.37 1.21 17.85
N LEU A 132 12.80 1.37 16.60
CA LEU A 132 14.22 1.43 16.24
C LEU A 132 14.90 2.74 16.69
N THR A 133 14.17 3.85 16.68
CA THR A 133 14.68 5.19 17.06
C THR A 133 14.47 5.52 18.54
N LEU A 134 13.92 4.59 19.34
CA LEU A 134 13.53 4.83 20.74
C LEU A 134 12.53 5.99 20.91
N SER A 135 11.76 6.29 19.86
CA SER A 135 10.72 7.31 19.88
C SER A 135 9.43 6.78 20.51
N SER A 136 8.68 7.66 21.18
CA SER A 136 7.42 7.29 21.84
C SER A 136 6.34 6.86 20.83
N PRO A 137 5.73 5.66 20.96
CA PRO A 137 4.64 5.21 20.09
C PRO A 137 3.41 6.12 20.12
N ARG A 138 3.12 6.74 21.28
CA ARG A 138 2.05 7.74 21.39
C ARG A 138 2.29 8.95 20.50
N SER A 139 3.53 9.46 20.47
CA SER A 139 3.87 10.59 19.60
C SER A 139 3.69 10.22 18.13
N MET A 140 4.10 9.01 17.71
CA MET A 140 3.90 8.54 16.34
C MET A 140 2.41 8.47 15.98
N PHE A 141 1.58 7.90 16.84
CA PHE A 141 0.14 7.83 16.62
C PHE A 141 -0.54 9.21 16.57
N ILE A 142 -0.14 10.13 17.45
CA ILE A 142 -0.67 11.51 17.43
C ILE A 142 -0.24 12.22 16.14
N SER A 143 1.01 12.07 15.70
CA SER A 143 1.49 12.63 14.44
C SER A 143 0.69 12.09 13.25
N GLN A 144 0.41 10.79 13.20
CA GLN A 144 -0.41 10.20 12.14
C GLN A 144 -1.86 10.71 12.20
N LEU A 145 -2.43 10.89 13.39
CA LEU A 145 -3.77 11.46 13.55
C LEU A 145 -3.83 12.89 13.02
N VAL A 146 -2.86 13.74 13.38
CA VAL A 146 -2.75 15.12 12.88
C VAL A 146 -2.56 15.14 11.36
N GLY A 147 -1.66 14.31 10.83
CA GLY A 147 -1.44 14.18 9.40
C GLY A 147 -2.68 13.73 8.64
N THR A 148 -3.43 12.77 9.20
CA THR A 148 -4.70 12.30 8.64
C THR A 148 -5.75 13.41 8.62
N LEU A 149 -5.90 14.16 9.71
CA LEU A 149 -6.83 15.29 9.79
C LEU A 149 -6.49 16.39 8.77
N MET A 150 -5.20 16.72 8.61
CA MET A 150 -4.75 17.64 7.57
C MET A 150 -5.05 17.08 6.18
N GLY A 151 -4.79 15.80 5.94
CA GLY A 151 -5.08 15.11 4.69
C GLY A 151 -6.57 15.12 4.31
N CYS A 152 -7.47 14.95 5.30
CA CYS A 152 -8.92 15.04 5.09
C CYS A 152 -9.39 16.41 4.58
N ILE A 153 -8.61 17.47 4.80
CA ILE A 153 -8.91 18.83 4.33
C ILE A 153 -8.16 19.12 3.04
N LEU A 154 -6.84 18.92 3.04
CA LEU A 154 -5.98 19.29 1.92
C LEU A 154 -6.26 18.43 0.68
N ALA A 155 -6.40 17.11 0.82
CA ALA A 155 -6.55 16.24 -0.35
C ALA A 155 -7.84 16.52 -1.14
N PRO A 156 -9.03 16.65 -0.53
CA PRO A 156 -10.24 17.02 -1.27
C PRO A 156 -10.16 18.43 -1.87
N LEU A 157 -9.57 19.41 -1.17
CA LEU A 157 -9.43 20.76 -1.69
C LEU A 157 -8.50 20.82 -2.91
N THR A 158 -7.36 20.13 -2.85
CA THR A 158 -6.44 20.03 -3.98
C THR A 158 -7.09 19.28 -5.15
N PHE A 159 -7.78 18.16 -4.88
CA PHE A 159 -8.53 17.45 -5.91
C PHE A 159 -9.61 18.35 -6.54
N TRP A 160 -10.37 19.08 -5.74
CA TRP A 160 -11.41 20.00 -6.21
C TRP A 160 -10.83 21.12 -7.09
N MET A 161 -9.71 21.72 -6.67
CA MET A 161 -9.00 22.72 -7.45
C MET A 161 -8.63 22.17 -8.83
N PHE A 162 -8.00 20.99 -8.90
CA PHE A 162 -7.66 20.34 -10.16
C PHE A 162 -8.90 20.00 -10.98
N TRP A 163 -9.95 19.47 -10.35
CA TRP A 163 -11.20 19.08 -11.00
C TRP A 163 -11.92 20.27 -11.64
N THR A 164 -11.83 21.46 -11.03
CA THR A 164 -12.40 22.69 -11.59
C THR A 164 -11.52 23.35 -12.65
N ALA A 165 -10.19 23.20 -12.55
CA ALA A 165 -9.24 23.89 -13.41
C ALA A 165 -8.92 23.13 -14.70
N PHE A 166 -9.01 21.80 -14.68
CA PHE A 166 -8.63 20.93 -15.78
C PHE A 166 -9.71 19.89 -16.08
N ASP A 167 -9.78 19.45 -17.35
CA ASP A 167 -10.67 18.39 -17.78
C ASP A 167 -10.09 17.01 -17.43
N ILE A 168 -10.22 16.62 -16.16
CA ILE A 168 -9.67 15.37 -15.63
C ILE A 168 -10.45 14.18 -16.19
N GLY A 169 -9.73 13.22 -16.77
CA GLY A 169 -10.31 11.98 -17.30
C GLY A 169 -10.64 12.03 -18.79
N SER A 170 -10.48 13.19 -19.45
CA SER A 170 -10.58 13.28 -20.90
C SER A 170 -9.48 12.46 -21.59
N PRO A 171 -9.80 11.57 -22.55
CA PRO A 171 -8.82 10.72 -23.23
C PRO A 171 -7.73 11.51 -23.96
N ASP A 172 -8.06 12.71 -24.42
CA ASP A 172 -7.18 13.63 -25.16
C ASP A 172 -6.64 14.76 -24.28
N GLY A 173 -7.02 14.79 -23.00
CA GLY A 173 -6.58 15.78 -22.02
C GLY A 173 -5.18 15.48 -21.47
N ALA A 174 -4.55 16.52 -20.90
CA ALA A 174 -3.26 16.38 -20.22
C ALA A 174 -3.35 15.54 -18.94
N TYR A 175 -4.50 15.58 -18.25
CA TYR A 175 -4.74 14.87 -16.99
C TYR A 175 -5.68 13.69 -17.18
N LYS A 176 -5.17 12.64 -17.85
CA LYS A 176 -5.91 11.38 -18.02
C LYS A 176 -6.08 10.70 -16.65
N ALA A 177 -7.20 10.02 -16.45
CA ALA A 177 -7.50 9.28 -15.22
C ALA A 177 -7.45 7.75 -15.45
N PRO A 178 -6.29 7.18 -15.85
CA PRO A 178 -6.21 5.77 -16.27
C PRO A 178 -6.58 4.83 -15.12
N TYR A 179 -6.20 5.15 -13.89
CA TYR A 179 -6.57 4.36 -12.72
C TYR A 179 -8.08 4.35 -12.47
N ALA A 180 -8.77 5.47 -12.65
CA ALA A 180 -10.23 5.52 -12.49
C ALA A 180 -10.94 4.57 -13.46
N VAL A 181 -10.46 4.51 -14.71
CA VAL A 181 -10.96 3.57 -15.72
C VAL A 181 -10.71 2.13 -15.29
N ILE A 182 -9.48 1.80 -14.86
CA ILE A 182 -9.14 0.43 -14.42
C ILE A 182 -10.05 -0.02 -13.26
N PHE A 183 -10.22 0.81 -12.23
CA PHE A 183 -11.06 0.46 -11.08
C PHE A 183 -12.55 0.37 -11.46
N ARG A 184 -13.02 1.20 -12.39
CA ARG A 184 -14.38 1.11 -12.93
C ARG A 184 -14.60 -0.22 -13.66
N GLU A 185 -13.70 -0.61 -14.55
CA GLU A 185 -13.80 -1.88 -15.29
C GLU A 185 -13.73 -3.08 -14.34
N MET A 186 -12.87 -3.04 -13.32
CA MET A 186 -12.85 -4.07 -12.26
C MET A 186 -14.18 -4.15 -11.52
N ALA A 187 -14.83 -3.02 -11.27
CA ALA A 187 -16.12 -2.99 -10.58
C ALA A 187 -17.25 -3.52 -11.46
N ILE A 188 -17.21 -3.26 -12.77
CA ILE A 188 -18.12 -3.86 -13.75
C ILE A 188 -17.92 -5.38 -13.78
N LEU A 189 -16.67 -5.85 -13.87
CA LEU A 189 -16.35 -7.29 -13.79
C LEU A 189 -16.84 -7.92 -12.47
N GLY A 190 -16.79 -7.19 -11.35
CA GLY A 190 -17.35 -7.65 -10.09
C GLY A 190 -18.87 -7.80 -10.12
N VAL A 191 -19.58 -6.92 -10.82
CA VAL A 191 -21.04 -7.01 -11.01
C VAL A 191 -21.41 -8.16 -11.96
N GLU A 192 -20.72 -8.29 -13.08
CA GLU A 192 -20.99 -9.33 -14.09
C GLU A 192 -20.52 -10.73 -13.64
N GLY A 193 -19.59 -10.77 -12.69
CA GLY A 193 -19.07 -11.99 -12.08
C GLY A 193 -18.07 -12.74 -12.96
N PHE A 194 -17.77 -13.97 -12.58
CA PHE A 194 -16.73 -14.78 -13.23
C PHE A 194 -16.98 -15.08 -14.72
N SER A 195 -18.22 -14.95 -15.19
CA SER A 195 -18.61 -15.16 -16.59
C SER A 195 -18.06 -14.09 -17.54
N ALA A 196 -17.74 -12.89 -17.03
CA ALA A 196 -17.16 -11.81 -17.81
C ALA A 196 -15.62 -11.89 -17.92
N LEU A 197 -14.98 -12.80 -17.18
CA LEU A 197 -13.54 -12.96 -17.23
C LEU A 197 -13.10 -13.60 -18.56
N PRO A 198 -11.92 -13.22 -19.09
CA PRO A 198 -11.34 -13.85 -20.27
C PRO A 198 -11.21 -15.38 -20.10
N LYS A 199 -11.34 -16.11 -21.21
CA LYS A 199 -11.14 -17.57 -21.22
C LYS A 199 -9.80 -17.93 -20.58
N HIS A 200 -9.80 -18.94 -19.72
CA HIS A 200 -8.64 -19.43 -18.95
C HIS A 200 -8.12 -18.51 -17.83
N CYS A 201 -8.70 -17.33 -17.59
CA CYS A 201 -8.24 -16.42 -16.52
C CYS A 201 -8.20 -17.10 -15.14
N LEU A 202 -9.29 -17.77 -14.73
CA LEU A 202 -9.35 -18.48 -13.45
C LEU A 202 -8.35 -19.65 -13.37
N GLN A 203 -8.12 -20.36 -14.48
CA GLN A 203 -7.15 -21.47 -14.52
C GLN A 203 -5.73 -20.95 -14.28
N ILE A 204 -5.39 -19.81 -14.89
CA ILE A 204 -4.11 -19.13 -14.67
C ILE A 204 -4.01 -18.62 -13.23
N CYS A 205 -5.06 -18.03 -12.67
CA CYS A 205 -5.08 -17.60 -11.26
C CYS A 205 -4.84 -18.76 -10.29
N TYR A 206 -5.53 -19.90 -10.48
CA TYR A 206 -5.30 -21.09 -9.65
C TYR A 206 -3.89 -21.67 -9.85
N GLY A 207 -3.36 -21.64 -11.07
CA GLY A 207 -1.98 -22.05 -11.36
C GLY A 207 -0.96 -21.20 -10.61
N PHE A 208 -1.07 -19.87 -10.68
CA PHE A 208 -0.16 -18.99 -9.95
C PHE A 208 -0.34 -19.11 -8.43
N PHE A 209 -1.57 -19.20 -7.94
CA PHE A 209 -1.85 -19.36 -6.51
C PHE A 209 -1.25 -20.65 -5.95
N THR A 210 -1.45 -21.78 -6.63
CA THR A 210 -0.85 -23.06 -6.22
C THR A 210 0.67 -23.02 -6.32
N SER A 211 1.23 -22.42 -7.37
CA SER A 211 2.68 -22.23 -7.48
C SER A 211 3.25 -21.39 -6.34
N ALA A 212 2.56 -20.32 -5.91
CA ALA A 212 2.99 -19.48 -4.80
C ALA A 212 2.99 -20.23 -3.47
N ILE A 213 1.98 -21.06 -3.20
CA ILE A 213 1.95 -21.92 -2.01
C ILE A 213 3.12 -22.91 -2.04
N VAL A 214 3.35 -23.57 -3.19
CA VAL A 214 4.44 -24.55 -3.33
C VAL A 214 5.80 -23.89 -3.14
N ILE A 215 6.05 -22.73 -3.74
CA ILE A 215 7.31 -21.99 -3.60
C ILE A 215 7.55 -21.58 -2.13
N ASN A 216 6.53 -21.05 -1.44
CA ASN A 216 6.66 -20.69 -0.02
C ASN A 216 6.92 -21.92 0.85
N LEU A 217 6.20 -23.03 0.62
CA LEU A 217 6.40 -24.27 1.37
C LEU A 217 7.80 -24.85 1.15
N LEU A 218 8.30 -24.82 -0.10
CA LEU A 218 9.66 -25.22 -0.42
C LEU A 218 10.67 -24.33 0.29
N ARG A 219 10.46 -23.01 0.30
CA ARG A 219 11.32 -22.06 1.01
C ARG A 219 11.40 -22.36 2.50
N ASP A 220 10.25 -22.63 3.15
CA ASP A 220 10.18 -22.90 4.59
C ASP A 220 10.79 -24.24 4.99
N ARG A 221 10.74 -25.24 4.11
CA ARG A 221 11.30 -26.58 4.36
C ARG A 221 12.78 -26.71 4.01
N THR A 222 13.32 -25.78 3.24
CA THR A 222 14.69 -25.86 2.71
C THR A 222 15.69 -25.16 3.66
N PRO A 223 16.91 -25.69 3.84
CA PRO A 223 17.93 -25.05 4.67
C PRO A 223 18.22 -23.60 4.25
N SER A 224 18.54 -22.74 5.22
CA SER A 224 18.73 -21.29 5.02
C SER A 224 19.79 -20.90 3.98
N LYS A 225 20.72 -21.79 3.63
CA LYS A 225 21.70 -21.58 2.55
C LYS A 225 21.08 -21.64 1.15
N ILE A 226 20.05 -22.47 0.96
CA ILE A 226 19.38 -22.65 -0.34
C ILE A 226 18.10 -21.80 -0.39
N SER A 227 17.41 -21.59 0.75
CA SER A 227 16.17 -20.80 0.77
C SER A 227 16.37 -19.33 0.37
N LYS A 228 17.59 -18.80 0.49
CA LYS A 228 17.98 -17.46 -0.01
C LYS A 228 17.86 -17.31 -1.54
N PHE A 229 17.94 -18.41 -2.29
CA PHE A 229 17.80 -18.40 -3.75
C PHE A 229 16.37 -18.66 -4.22
N ILE A 230 15.47 -19.04 -3.31
CA ILE A 230 14.07 -19.29 -3.64
C ILE A 230 13.35 -17.93 -3.67
N PRO A 231 12.77 -17.54 -4.82
CA PRO A 231 12.13 -16.24 -4.95
C PRO A 231 10.90 -16.16 -4.05
N ILE A 232 10.60 -14.95 -3.58
CA ILE A 232 9.42 -14.68 -2.77
C ILE A 232 8.27 -14.34 -3.73
N PRO A 233 7.22 -15.17 -3.84
CA PRO A 233 6.12 -14.92 -4.78
C PRO A 233 5.47 -13.56 -4.59
N MET A 234 5.37 -13.08 -3.35
CA MET A 234 4.86 -11.75 -3.02
C MET A 234 5.69 -10.64 -3.68
N ALA A 235 7.03 -10.72 -3.62
CA ALA A 235 7.91 -9.73 -4.24
C ALA A 235 7.85 -9.80 -5.78
N MET A 236 7.74 -11.01 -6.34
CA MET A 236 7.60 -11.20 -7.79
C MET A 236 6.32 -10.58 -8.36
N ALA A 237 5.23 -10.53 -7.59
CA ALA A 237 3.95 -10.00 -8.05
C ALA A 237 3.97 -8.46 -8.22
N VAL A 238 4.85 -7.74 -7.51
CA VAL A 238 4.85 -6.27 -7.46
C VAL A 238 5.08 -5.62 -8.83
N PRO A 239 6.08 -6.01 -9.64
CA PRO A 239 6.30 -5.39 -10.95
C PRO A 239 5.19 -5.69 -11.97
N PHE A 240 4.52 -6.84 -11.86
CA PHE A 240 3.34 -7.13 -12.70
C PHE A 240 2.16 -6.21 -12.38
N TYR A 241 2.12 -5.64 -11.17
CA TYR A 241 1.08 -4.72 -10.74
C TYR A 241 1.38 -3.27 -11.13
N ILE A 242 2.61 -2.81 -10.91
CA ILE A 242 3.00 -1.39 -11.07
C ILE A 242 3.50 -1.08 -12.48
N GLY A 243 4.22 -2.03 -13.08
CA GLY A 243 4.86 -1.85 -14.37
C GLY A 243 6.32 -2.33 -14.36
N ALA A 244 6.84 -2.62 -15.55
CA ALA A 244 8.19 -3.16 -15.72
C ALA A 244 9.30 -2.20 -15.26
N TYR A 245 9.05 -0.88 -15.26
CA TYR A 245 10.02 0.12 -14.78
C TYR A 245 10.42 -0.16 -13.32
N PHE A 246 9.46 -0.54 -12.48
CA PHE A 246 9.70 -0.84 -11.08
C PHE A 246 10.61 -2.06 -10.88
N ALA A 247 10.50 -3.08 -11.73
CA ALA A 247 11.43 -4.21 -11.70
C ALA A 247 12.87 -3.78 -12.04
N ILE A 248 13.03 -2.87 -13.01
CA ILE A 248 14.34 -2.35 -13.41
C ILE A 248 14.95 -1.55 -12.26
N ASP A 249 14.17 -0.67 -11.63
CA ASP A 249 14.64 0.14 -10.51
C ASP A 249 15.07 -0.72 -9.31
N MET A 250 14.26 -1.73 -8.95
CA MET A 250 14.62 -2.69 -7.90
C MET A 250 15.89 -3.48 -8.24
N PHE A 251 16.05 -3.91 -9.50
CA PHE A 251 17.23 -4.62 -9.94
C PHE A 251 18.49 -3.75 -9.84
N VAL A 252 18.43 -2.52 -10.36
CA VAL A 252 19.54 -1.56 -10.29
C VAL A 252 19.91 -1.24 -8.84
N GLY A 253 18.91 -0.96 -7.99
CA GLY A 253 19.13 -0.73 -6.56
C GLY A 253 19.78 -1.93 -5.85
N SER A 254 19.33 -3.14 -6.17
CA SER A 254 19.90 -4.39 -5.61
C SER A 254 21.34 -4.62 -6.06
N VAL A 255 21.68 -4.32 -7.33
CA VAL A 255 23.04 -4.44 -7.84
C VAL A 255 23.96 -3.43 -7.17
N ILE A 256 23.52 -2.18 -6.99
CA ILE A 256 24.28 -1.14 -6.27
C ILE A 256 24.57 -1.61 -4.84
N LEU A 257 23.55 -2.07 -4.12
CA LEU A 257 23.70 -2.57 -2.75
C LEU A 257 24.64 -3.77 -2.69
N PHE A 258 24.50 -4.74 -3.60
CA PHE A 258 25.35 -5.94 -3.64
C PHE A 258 26.82 -5.61 -3.90
N VAL A 259 27.11 -4.67 -4.81
CA VAL A 259 28.48 -4.21 -5.06
C VAL A 259 29.03 -3.48 -3.82
N TRP A 260 28.21 -2.65 -3.18
CA TRP A 260 28.61 -1.92 -1.99
C TRP A 260 28.88 -2.86 -0.80
N GLU A 261 28.03 -3.85 -0.55
CA GLU A 261 28.26 -4.88 0.48
C GLU A 261 29.57 -5.65 0.27
N LYS A 262 29.94 -5.92 -1.00
CA LYS A 262 31.22 -6.56 -1.33
C LYS A 262 32.44 -5.67 -1.08
N LEU A 263 32.30 -4.35 -1.27
CA LEU A 263 33.39 -3.41 -1.07
C LEU A 263 33.55 -3.04 0.40
N ASN A 264 32.46 -2.70 1.08
CA ASN A 264 32.44 -2.40 2.50
C ASN A 264 31.09 -2.76 3.14
N SER A 265 31.02 -3.98 3.70
CA SER A 265 29.80 -4.50 4.32
C SER A 265 29.33 -3.70 5.54
N LYS A 266 30.22 -3.05 6.30
CA LYS A 266 29.83 -2.29 7.49
C LYS A 266 29.12 -0.99 7.12
N ASP A 267 29.71 -0.23 6.20
CA ASP A 267 29.12 1.02 5.72
C ASP A 267 27.80 0.75 4.97
N ALA A 268 27.72 -0.33 4.20
CA ALA A 268 26.49 -0.70 3.51
C ALA A 268 25.36 -1.02 4.49
N GLU A 269 25.62 -1.76 5.58
CA GLU A 269 24.61 -2.08 6.59
C GLU A 269 24.10 -0.81 7.33
N GLU A 270 24.98 0.17 7.57
CA GLU A 270 24.64 1.39 8.31
C GLU A 270 23.98 2.48 7.44
N TYR A 271 24.45 2.67 6.20
CA TYR A 271 24.05 3.81 5.36
C TYR A 271 23.11 3.48 4.20
N SER A 272 22.94 2.20 3.83
CA SER A 272 22.10 1.83 2.68
C SER A 272 20.65 2.36 2.81
N GLY A 273 20.06 2.23 3.99
CA GLY A 273 18.71 2.74 4.27
C GLY A 273 18.63 4.26 4.14
N ALA A 274 19.63 4.99 4.63
CA ALA A 274 19.68 6.45 4.54
C ALA A 274 19.82 6.93 3.08
N ILE A 275 20.67 6.29 2.28
CA ILE A 275 20.83 6.63 0.86
C ILE A 275 19.56 6.29 0.07
N ALA A 276 18.98 5.10 0.29
CA ALA A 276 17.73 4.70 -0.37
C ALA A 276 16.59 5.68 -0.06
N SER A 277 16.43 6.06 1.22
CA SER A 277 15.47 7.09 1.62
C SER A 277 15.75 8.45 0.98
N GLY A 278 17.02 8.84 0.84
CA GLY A 278 17.42 10.08 0.19
C GLY A 278 17.09 10.10 -1.30
N LEU A 279 17.29 8.99 -2.01
CA LEU A 279 16.92 8.86 -3.43
C LEU A 279 15.41 8.94 -3.64
N ILE A 280 14.62 8.25 -2.81
CA ILE A 280 13.15 8.31 -2.85
C ILE A 280 12.66 9.74 -2.56
N CYS A 281 13.20 10.38 -1.52
CA CYS A 281 12.87 11.76 -1.18
C CYS A 281 13.28 12.74 -2.31
N GLY A 282 14.43 12.51 -2.94
CA GLY A 282 14.92 13.31 -4.06
C GLY A 282 13.98 13.29 -5.26
N ASP A 283 13.44 12.11 -5.62
CA ASP A 283 12.43 11.97 -6.67
C ASP A 283 11.14 12.74 -6.32
N GLY A 284 10.69 12.63 -5.06
CA GLY A 284 9.57 13.42 -4.54
C GLY A 284 9.79 14.93 -4.64
N ILE A 285 10.98 15.43 -4.25
CA ILE A 285 11.33 16.85 -4.33
C ILE A 285 11.38 17.32 -5.78
N TRP A 286 11.85 16.49 -6.72
CA TRP A 286 11.90 16.82 -8.15
C TRP A 286 10.52 17.10 -8.76
N THR A 287 9.46 16.56 -8.15
CA THR A 287 8.08 16.85 -8.57
C THR A 287 7.76 18.35 -8.52
N ILE A 288 8.32 19.10 -7.54
CA ILE A 288 8.05 20.55 -7.40
C ILE A 288 8.63 21.37 -8.56
N PRO A 289 9.95 21.29 -8.89
CA PRO A 289 10.49 21.91 -10.08
C PRO A 289 9.78 21.46 -11.36
N SER A 290 9.45 20.18 -11.51
CA SER A 290 8.76 19.68 -12.70
C SER A 290 7.37 20.30 -12.87
N ALA A 291 6.63 20.48 -11.76
CA ALA A 291 5.34 21.16 -11.75
C ALA A 291 5.48 22.64 -12.13
N ILE A 292 6.50 23.35 -11.61
CA ILE A 292 6.79 24.75 -11.97
C ILE A 292 7.11 24.87 -13.47
N LEU A 293 7.96 23.99 -14.00
CA LEU A 293 8.29 23.95 -15.43
C LEU A 293 7.05 23.70 -16.30
N SER A 294 6.17 22.79 -15.85
CA SER A 294 4.88 22.52 -16.52
C SER A 294 3.94 23.73 -16.47
N LEU A 295 3.87 24.45 -15.35
CA LEU A 295 3.09 25.68 -15.22
C LEU A 295 3.63 26.80 -16.13
N CYS A 296 4.95 26.90 -16.27
CA CYS A 296 5.61 27.81 -17.18
C CYS A 296 5.53 27.38 -18.66
N ARG A 297 4.87 26.26 -18.97
CA ARG A 297 4.75 25.67 -20.31
C ARG A 297 6.10 25.49 -21.01
N VAL A 298 7.14 25.17 -20.25
CA VAL A 298 8.46 24.88 -20.80
C VAL A 298 8.36 23.56 -21.55
N ASN A 299 8.61 23.59 -22.87
CA ASN A 299 8.64 22.38 -23.67
C ASN A 299 9.80 21.48 -23.19
N PRO A 300 9.55 20.20 -22.90
CA PRO A 300 10.63 19.28 -22.55
C PRO A 300 11.62 19.20 -23.73
N PRO A 301 12.94 19.29 -23.48
CA PRO A 301 13.94 19.28 -24.54
C PRO A 301 14.00 17.95 -25.30
N ILE A 302 13.41 16.89 -24.73
CA ILE A 302 13.32 15.55 -25.33
C ILE A 302 11.89 15.04 -25.14
N CYS A 303 11.09 15.08 -26.21
CA CYS A 303 9.82 14.33 -26.27
C CYS A 303 10.12 12.87 -26.60
N MET A 304 10.27 12.01 -25.59
CA MET A 304 10.21 10.56 -25.83
C MET A 304 8.75 10.15 -26.03
N SER A 305 8.30 10.18 -27.28
CA SER A 305 7.07 9.50 -27.70
C SER A 305 7.37 8.00 -27.77
N PHE A 306 6.94 7.24 -26.76
CA PHE A 306 6.79 5.80 -26.91
C PHE A 306 5.53 5.56 -27.74
N SER A 307 5.68 5.58 -29.06
CA SER A 307 4.65 5.07 -29.97
C SER A 307 4.47 3.59 -29.69
N SER A 308 3.45 3.24 -28.90
CA SER A 308 2.94 1.88 -28.83
C SER A 308 2.27 1.57 -30.16
N VAL A 309 2.89 0.69 -30.94
CA VAL A 309 2.20 -0.06 -32.00
C VAL A 309 1.17 -0.98 -31.36
#